data_AF-A0A9E6AJN6-F1
#
_entry.id   AF-A0A9E6AJN6-F1
#
_cell.length_a   1.000
_cell.length_b   1.000
_cell.length_c   1.000
_cell.angle_alpha   90.00
_cell.angle_beta   90.00
_cell.angle_gamma   90.00
#
_symmetry.space_group_name_H-M   'P 1'
#
loop_
_entity.id
_entity.type
_entity.pdbx_description
1 polymer ?
#
loop_
_entity_poly.entity_id
_entity_poly.type
_entity_poly.pdbx_seq_one_letter_code
_entity_poly.pdbx_strand_id
1 'polypeptide(L)'
;MKDFGPGFPEWTELGQDGGLDPLGMQRPIEVIYQSLLPGISTITLRFRYYAFFVWMLEVYAKENGNTDPVAFRRFQRRCETLYALVAARGSTELGVAGIDWAHKQLSGVPENPDTIIDFSVGADPEADLGKRYLRNKGGAFGGIYATQMYEMGLITLGNDENPISVCSDRALPLANAFSKQIGHLAVLFLECVKGGKVSLADLDYLAPMKPSEVIAGSEEHSLLVETLLGRVSSASAPDLLRRSTARMLLQLIAVTNDVPNAEAVKWEWFGAGKHEAPHDPETNDVRDMWALYQACDLMRLAYENILDLSLDVLQAAEMRRMTLGALLSELVNLADAPDGVTWAEFSTGLAETAAPAASARLAVDAMVEARSCGD
;
A
#
# COMPACT_ATOMS: atom_id res chain seq x y z
N MET A 1 29.17 9.67 14.07
CA MET A 1 27.75 9.66 13.66
C MET A 1 27.11 8.45 14.33
N LYS A 2 25.92 8.56 14.94
CA LYS A 2 25.23 7.38 15.49
C LYS A 2 24.90 6.43 14.33
N ASP A 3 25.22 5.16 14.49
CA ASP A 3 24.81 4.12 13.54
C ASP A 3 23.31 3.86 13.75
N PHE A 4 22.50 4.24 12.76
CA PHE A 4 21.04 4.09 12.77
C PHE A 4 20.60 2.74 12.19
N GLY A 5 21.55 1.89 11.78
CA GLY A 5 21.28 0.64 11.09
C GLY A 5 21.06 0.81 9.58
N PRO A 6 21.00 -0.30 8.83
CA PRO A 6 20.90 -0.29 7.38
C PRO A 6 19.59 0.34 6.89
N GLY A 7 19.70 1.18 5.86
CA GLY A 7 18.54 1.77 5.17
C GLY A 7 18.05 3.11 5.70
N PHE A 8 18.69 3.68 6.73
CA PHE A 8 18.55 5.10 7.03
C PHE A 8 19.42 5.92 6.06
N PRO A 9 18.99 7.14 5.70
CA PRO A 9 19.73 7.95 4.76
C PRO A 9 21.09 8.34 5.33
N GLU A 10 22.12 8.09 4.54
CA GLU A 10 23.48 8.55 4.81
C GLU A 10 23.80 9.66 3.81
N TRP A 11 24.23 10.80 4.33
CA TRP A 11 24.76 11.87 3.50
C TRP A 11 26.10 11.42 2.93
N THR A 12 26.17 11.29 1.60
CA THR A 12 27.41 10.93 0.89
C THR A 12 28.01 12.14 0.20
N GLU A 13 29.32 12.11 -0.07
CA GLU A 13 30.01 13.16 -0.82
C GLU A 13 29.66 13.18 -2.32
N LEU A 14 28.96 12.16 -2.81
CA LEU A 14 28.56 12.04 -4.21
C LEU A 14 27.08 12.41 -4.35
N GLY A 15 26.81 13.54 -5.01
CA GLY A 15 25.45 13.93 -5.38
C GLY A 15 24.93 13.18 -6.60
N GLN A 16 23.60 13.05 -6.70
CA GLN A 16 22.91 12.66 -7.92
C GLN A 16 21.83 13.70 -8.23
N ASP A 17 21.67 14.05 -9.51
CA ASP A 17 20.71 15.07 -9.97
C ASP A 17 19.25 14.54 -10.03
N GLY A 18 18.93 13.53 -9.22
CA GLY A 18 17.62 12.89 -9.18
C GLY A 18 17.45 11.97 -7.97
N GLY A 19 16.20 11.74 -7.59
CA GLY A 19 15.83 10.94 -6.42
C GLY A 19 14.41 11.28 -5.96
N LEU A 20 13.75 10.33 -5.27
CA LEU A 20 12.40 10.55 -4.73
C LEU A 20 12.43 11.20 -3.33
N ASP A 21 13.58 11.19 -2.65
CA ASP A 21 13.75 11.68 -1.27
C ASP A 21 15.07 12.48 -1.15
N PRO A 22 15.13 13.71 -1.71
CA PRO A 22 16.37 14.50 -1.80
C PRO A 22 16.94 14.89 -0.43
N LEU A 23 16.13 14.84 0.62
CA LEU A 23 16.52 15.20 1.98
C LEU A 23 16.67 13.99 2.91
N GLY A 24 16.40 12.77 2.43
CA GLY A 24 16.42 11.58 3.27
C GLY A 24 15.37 11.61 4.41
N MET A 25 14.25 12.30 4.22
CA MET A 25 13.24 12.47 5.27
C MET A 25 12.10 11.47 5.13
N GLN A 26 11.90 10.90 3.93
CA GLN A 26 10.77 10.01 3.67
C GLN A 26 10.92 8.70 4.46
N ARG A 27 12.10 8.07 4.46
CA ARG A 27 12.24 6.72 5.04
C ARG A 27 11.88 6.62 6.54
N PRO A 28 12.33 7.53 7.42
CA PRO A 28 11.89 7.52 8.83
C PRO A 28 10.37 7.68 8.98
N ILE A 29 9.73 8.50 8.13
CA ILE A 29 8.27 8.70 8.11
C ILE A 29 7.57 7.41 7.68
N GLU A 30 8.14 6.70 6.69
CA GLU A 30 7.57 5.43 6.22
C GLU A 30 7.55 4.36 7.31
N VAL A 31 8.61 4.30 8.13
CA VAL A 31 8.70 3.36 9.25
C VAL A 31 7.54 3.57 10.23
N ILE A 32 7.13 4.83 10.48
CA ILE A 32 6.01 5.12 11.38
C ILE A 32 4.70 4.55 10.82
N TYR A 33 4.32 4.86 9.58
CA TYR A 33 3.04 4.35 9.05
C TYR A 33 3.07 2.82 8.88
N GLN A 34 4.20 2.23 8.49
CA GLN A 34 4.34 0.77 8.34
C GLN A 34 4.14 0.06 9.67
N SER A 35 4.53 0.69 10.79
CA SER A 35 4.28 0.16 12.13
C SER A 35 2.79 0.23 12.55
N LEU A 36 2.02 1.18 12.00
CA LEU A 36 0.62 1.42 12.37
C LEU A 36 -0.37 0.50 11.66
N LEU A 37 -0.04 0.11 10.42
CA LEU A 37 -0.86 -0.76 9.58
C LEU A 37 -0.05 -1.97 9.08
N PRO A 38 0.55 -2.77 9.99
CA PRO A 38 1.34 -3.93 9.59
C PRO A 38 0.47 -4.91 8.82
N GLY A 39 0.97 -5.33 7.66
CA GLY A 39 0.24 -6.20 6.76
C GLY A 39 -0.68 -5.50 5.76
N ILE A 40 -0.72 -4.17 5.74
CA ILE A 40 -1.44 -3.39 4.73
C ILE A 40 -0.48 -2.35 4.16
N SER A 41 -0.40 -2.28 2.84
CA SER A 41 0.41 -1.30 2.12
C SER A 41 -0.43 -0.52 1.12
N THR A 42 0.15 0.51 0.52
CA THR A 42 -0.49 1.33 -0.53
C THR A 42 -0.81 0.53 -1.81
N ILE A 43 -0.27 -0.68 -1.95
CA ILE A 43 -0.43 -1.53 -3.14
C ILE A 43 -1.17 -2.85 -2.86
N THR A 44 -1.61 -3.10 -1.61
CA THR A 44 -2.51 -4.23 -1.26
C THR A 44 -3.97 -3.82 -1.40
N LEU A 45 -4.40 -3.58 -2.64
CA LEU A 45 -5.66 -2.88 -2.94
C LEU A 45 -6.93 -3.75 -2.84
N ARG A 46 -6.82 -5.08 -2.72
CA ARG A 46 -7.99 -5.97 -2.65
C ARG A 46 -7.90 -6.90 -1.46
N PHE A 47 -8.88 -6.78 -0.58
CA PHE A 47 -8.90 -7.52 0.67
C PHE A 47 -9.11 -9.03 0.49
N ARG A 48 -9.84 -9.45 -0.55
CA ARG A 48 -10.04 -10.87 -0.85
C ARG A 48 -8.74 -11.61 -1.24
N TYR A 49 -7.67 -10.90 -1.62
CA TYR A 49 -6.38 -11.53 -1.91
C TYR A 49 -5.79 -12.26 -0.70
N TYR A 50 -6.03 -11.77 0.52
CA TYR A 50 -5.55 -12.48 1.71
C TYR A 50 -6.17 -13.88 1.80
N ALA A 51 -7.43 -14.06 1.40
CA ALA A 51 -8.09 -15.36 1.34
C ALA A 51 -7.61 -16.20 0.14
N PHE A 52 -7.52 -15.58 -1.04
CA PHE A 52 -7.07 -16.25 -2.26
C PHE A 52 -5.64 -16.80 -2.13
N PHE A 53 -4.70 -16.01 -1.60
CA PHE A 53 -3.31 -16.46 -1.49
C PHE A 53 -3.12 -17.56 -0.45
N VAL A 54 -3.80 -17.50 0.71
CA VAL A 54 -3.72 -18.61 1.67
C VAL A 54 -4.36 -19.88 1.10
N TRP A 55 -5.47 -19.76 0.36
CA TRP A 55 -6.06 -20.91 -0.35
C TRP A 55 -5.11 -21.48 -1.41
N MET A 56 -4.49 -20.63 -2.23
CA MET A 56 -3.52 -21.03 -3.25
C MET A 56 -2.33 -21.79 -2.64
N LEU A 57 -1.76 -21.28 -1.55
CA LEU A 57 -0.65 -21.93 -0.84
C LEU A 57 -1.07 -23.29 -0.27
N GLU A 58 -2.25 -23.35 0.35
CA GLU A 58 -2.78 -24.57 0.96
C GLU A 58 -3.08 -25.67 -0.08
N VAL A 59 -3.65 -25.30 -1.22
CA VAL A 59 -3.87 -26.23 -2.34
C VAL A 59 -2.53 -26.77 -2.85
N TYR A 60 -1.54 -25.90 -3.06
CA TYR A 60 -0.23 -26.33 -3.54
C TYR A 60 0.45 -27.30 -2.57
N ALA A 61 0.39 -27.01 -1.27
CA ALA A 61 0.95 -27.85 -0.22
C ALA A 61 0.29 -29.24 -0.21
N LYS A 62 -1.03 -29.32 -0.41
CA LYS A 62 -1.80 -30.59 -0.43
C LYS A 62 -1.65 -31.40 -1.71
N GLU A 63 -1.71 -30.76 -2.88
CA GLU A 63 -1.77 -31.45 -4.18
C GLU A 63 -0.39 -31.78 -4.76
N ASN A 64 0.59 -30.89 -4.58
CA ASN A 64 1.92 -31.06 -5.15
C ASN A 64 2.93 -31.52 -4.12
N GLY A 65 2.90 -30.96 -2.90
CA GLY A 65 3.90 -31.21 -1.84
C GLY A 65 5.35 -30.93 -2.27
N ASN A 66 5.54 -30.32 -3.44
CA ASN A 66 6.83 -30.12 -4.07
C ASN A 66 7.43 -28.81 -3.56
N THR A 67 8.61 -28.85 -2.99
CA THR A 67 9.31 -27.67 -2.49
C THR A 67 10.19 -26.98 -3.55
N ASP A 68 10.14 -27.42 -4.81
CA ASP A 68 10.84 -26.76 -5.92
C ASP A 68 10.28 -25.34 -6.18
N PRO A 69 11.11 -24.28 -5.99
CA PRO A 69 10.70 -22.90 -6.23
C PRO A 69 10.27 -22.62 -7.67
N VAL A 70 10.80 -23.34 -8.67
CA VAL A 70 10.44 -23.14 -10.07
C VAL A 70 9.03 -23.67 -10.33
N ALA A 71 8.73 -24.88 -9.87
CA ALA A 71 7.39 -25.46 -9.94
C ALA A 71 6.36 -24.59 -9.21
N PHE A 72 6.68 -24.13 -7.99
CA PHE A 72 5.80 -23.25 -7.22
C PHE A 72 5.52 -21.94 -7.95
N ARG A 73 6.57 -21.25 -8.44
CA ARG A 73 6.40 -20.01 -9.20
C ARG A 73 5.54 -20.20 -10.44
N ARG A 74 5.66 -21.31 -11.15
CA ARG A 74 4.79 -21.59 -12.31
C ARG A 74 3.33 -21.70 -11.89
N PHE A 75 3.04 -22.49 -10.85
CA PHE A 75 1.69 -22.62 -10.31
C PHE A 75 1.12 -21.27 -9.84
N GLN A 76 1.84 -20.58 -8.96
CA GLN A 76 1.44 -19.30 -8.38
C GLN A 76 1.17 -18.23 -9.44
N ARG A 77 2.06 -18.08 -10.43
CA ARG A 77 1.86 -17.10 -11.51
C ARG A 77 0.67 -17.42 -12.41
N ARG A 78 0.38 -18.70 -12.63
CA ARG A 78 -0.80 -19.13 -13.38
C ARG A 78 -2.08 -18.86 -12.60
N CYS A 79 -2.10 -19.13 -11.30
CA CYS A 79 -3.20 -18.76 -10.42
C CYS A 79 -3.48 -17.25 -10.48
N GLU A 80 -2.44 -16.41 -10.33
CA GLU A 80 -2.59 -14.95 -10.41
C GLU A 80 -3.10 -14.47 -11.78
N THR A 81 -2.54 -15.00 -12.86
CA THR A 81 -2.95 -14.62 -14.22
C THR A 81 -4.40 -15.01 -14.50
N LEU A 82 -4.81 -16.21 -14.10
CA LEU A 82 -6.20 -16.64 -14.24
C LEU A 82 -7.14 -15.78 -13.38
N TYR A 83 -6.75 -15.47 -12.14
CA TYR A 83 -7.50 -14.58 -11.26
C TYR A 83 -7.69 -13.18 -11.87
N ALA A 84 -6.65 -12.65 -12.53
CA ALA A 84 -6.73 -11.39 -13.26
C ALA A 84 -7.65 -11.46 -14.49
N LEU A 85 -7.65 -12.57 -15.24
CA LEU A 85 -8.59 -12.79 -16.36
C LEU A 85 -10.04 -12.84 -15.89
N VAL A 86 -10.30 -13.56 -14.79
CA VAL A 86 -11.63 -13.61 -14.17
C VAL A 86 -12.08 -12.20 -13.75
N ALA A 87 -11.20 -11.42 -13.14
CA ALA A 87 -11.47 -10.05 -12.72
C ALA A 87 -11.62 -9.05 -13.89
N ALA A 88 -11.00 -9.32 -15.03
CA ALA A 88 -11.13 -8.50 -16.24
C ALA A 88 -12.40 -8.81 -17.05
N ARG A 89 -12.97 -10.02 -16.90
CA ARG A 89 -14.14 -10.48 -17.65
C ARG A 89 -15.41 -9.72 -17.25
N GLY A 90 -16.12 -9.17 -18.23
CA GLY A 90 -17.30 -8.34 -18.02
C GLY A 90 -16.91 -6.91 -17.60
N SER A 91 -17.38 -6.46 -16.42
CA SER A 91 -16.89 -5.20 -15.83
C SER A 91 -15.53 -5.43 -15.18
N THR A 92 -14.49 -4.82 -15.75
CA THR A 92 -13.11 -4.95 -15.29
C THR A 92 -12.91 -4.35 -13.90
N GLU A 93 -12.44 -5.16 -12.96
CA GLU A 93 -12.12 -4.69 -11.61
C GLU A 93 -10.76 -3.99 -11.53
N LEU A 94 -10.70 -2.85 -10.82
CA LEU A 94 -9.44 -2.14 -10.56
C LEU A 94 -8.60 -2.81 -9.45
N GLY A 95 -7.33 -2.43 -9.28
CA GLY A 95 -6.52 -2.89 -8.13
C GLY A 95 -6.20 -4.39 -8.09
N VAL A 96 -6.38 -5.09 -9.21
CA VAL A 96 -6.01 -6.51 -9.39
C VAL A 96 -4.67 -6.58 -10.12
N ALA A 97 -3.74 -7.35 -9.60
CA ALA A 97 -2.41 -7.42 -10.16
C ALA A 97 -2.44 -8.16 -11.52
N GLY A 98 -1.92 -7.53 -12.57
CA GLY A 98 -2.02 -8.05 -13.95
C GLY A 98 -3.30 -7.69 -14.69
N ILE A 99 -4.16 -6.82 -14.13
CA ILE A 99 -5.44 -6.48 -14.76
C ILE A 99 -5.29 -5.86 -16.16
N ASP A 100 -4.33 -4.97 -16.37
CA ASP A 100 -4.12 -4.34 -17.68
C ASP A 100 -3.72 -5.37 -18.74
N TRP A 101 -2.92 -6.37 -18.35
CA TRP A 101 -2.56 -7.47 -19.23
C TRP A 101 -3.78 -8.32 -19.56
N ALA A 102 -4.58 -8.67 -18.56
CA ALA A 102 -5.79 -9.48 -18.72
C ALA A 102 -6.82 -8.78 -19.61
N HIS A 103 -7.07 -7.49 -19.36
CA HIS A 103 -7.96 -6.67 -20.18
C HIS A 103 -7.52 -6.66 -21.66
N LYS A 104 -6.21 -6.48 -21.92
CA LYS A 104 -5.65 -6.56 -23.29
C LYS A 104 -5.86 -7.93 -23.94
N GLN A 105 -5.71 -9.03 -23.20
CA GLN A 105 -5.97 -10.36 -23.75
C GLN A 105 -7.45 -10.55 -24.12
N LEU A 106 -8.36 -9.98 -23.34
CA LEU A 106 -9.80 -10.10 -23.58
C LEU A 106 -10.32 -9.13 -24.65
N SER A 107 -9.77 -7.92 -24.77
CA SER A 107 -10.21 -6.93 -25.77
C SER A 107 -9.96 -7.37 -27.22
N GLY A 108 -8.99 -8.26 -27.44
CA GLY A 108 -8.54 -8.68 -28.77
C GLY A 108 -9.22 -9.93 -29.31
N VAL A 109 -10.16 -10.54 -28.58
CA VAL A 109 -10.73 -11.84 -28.94
C VAL A 109 -12.22 -11.74 -29.29
N PRO A 110 -12.74 -12.65 -30.14
CA PRO A 110 -14.16 -12.72 -30.42
C PRO A 110 -14.98 -13.03 -29.16
N GLU A 111 -16.13 -12.37 -29.02
CA GLU A 111 -17.09 -12.63 -27.95
C GLU A 111 -17.86 -13.94 -28.24
N ASN A 112 -17.16 -15.07 -28.15
CA ASN A 112 -17.69 -16.42 -28.30
C ASN A 112 -17.31 -17.25 -27.05
N PRO A 113 -18.27 -17.88 -26.35
CA PRO A 113 -18.03 -18.70 -25.16
C PRO A 113 -16.92 -19.74 -25.30
N ASP A 114 -16.76 -20.34 -26.49
CA ASP A 114 -15.74 -21.37 -26.77
C ASP A 114 -14.34 -20.80 -27.04
N THR A 115 -14.18 -19.48 -27.06
CA THR A 115 -12.89 -18.81 -27.31
C THR A 115 -11.93 -19.11 -26.17
N ILE A 116 -10.79 -19.70 -26.50
CA ILE A 116 -9.75 -20.09 -25.54
C ILE A 116 -8.68 -19.01 -25.44
N ILE A 117 -8.40 -18.56 -24.23
CA ILE A 117 -7.25 -17.73 -23.89
C ILE A 117 -6.12 -18.63 -23.39
N ASP A 118 -4.99 -18.65 -24.12
CA ASP A 118 -3.76 -19.26 -23.63
C ASP A 118 -2.99 -18.24 -22.79
N PHE A 119 -3.10 -18.35 -21.47
CA PHE A 119 -2.47 -17.43 -20.55
C PHE A 119 -1.09 -17.90 -20.08
N SER A 120 -0.65 -19.11 -20.46
CA SER A 120 0.71 -19.58 -20.18
C SER A 120 1.77 -18.67 -20.81
N VAL A 121 1.45 -18.02 -21.94
CA VAL A 121 2.32 -17.06 -22.65
C VAL A 121 2.65 -15.80 -21.85
N GLY A 122 1.84 -15.47 -20.83
CA GLY A 122 2.09 -14.36 -19.91
C GLY A 122 2.42 -14.81 -18.49
N ALA A 123 1.95 -15.98 -18.08
CA ALA A 123 2.12 -16.49 -16.72
C ALA A 123 3.46 -17.21 -16.51
N ASP A 124 3.90 -18.04 -17.46
CA ASP A 124 4.98 -19.00 -17.21
C ASP A 124 6.33 -18.31 -16.95
N PRO A 125 7.18 -18.86 -16.06
CA PRO A 125 8.50 -18.30 -15.78
C PRO A 125 9.42 -18.20 -16.99
N GLU A 126 9.17 -19.00 -18.03
CA GLU A 126 9.93 -19.02 -19.30
C GLU A 126 9.34 -18.07 -20.36
N ALA A 127 8.19 -17.44 -20.10
CA ALA A 127 7.61 -16.49 -21.03
C ALA A 127 8.53 -15.29 -21.26
N ASP A 128 8.49 -14.73 -22.47
CA ASP A 128 9.19 -13.50 -22.82
C ASP A 128 8.82 -12.37 -21.83
N LEU A 129 9.83 -11.65 -21.32
CA LEU A 129 9.66 -10.57 -20.34
C LEU A 129 8.67 -9.51 -20.81
N GLY A 130 8.62 -9.23 -22.12
CA GLY A 130 7.67 -8.27 -22.71
C GLY A 130 6.22 -8.75 -22.73
N LYS A 131 5.98 -10.06 -22.60
CA LYS A 131 4.65 -10.68 -22.66
C LYS A 131 4.06 -11.02 -21.29
N ARG A 132 4.86 -10.94 -20.22
CA ARG A 132 4.43 -11.32 -18.87
C ARG A 132 3.37 -10.37 -18.33
N TYR A 133 2.42 -10.92 -17.58
CA TYR A 133 1.43 -10.11 -16.84
C TYR A 133 2.09 -9.18 -15.80
N LEU A 134 3.20 -9.65 -15.20
CA LEU A 134 4.07 -8.89 -14.31
C LEU A 134 5.54 -9.25 -14.52
N ARG A 135 6.41 -8.22 -14.53
CA ARG A 135 7.88 -8.37 -14.68
C ARG A 135 8.54 -9.02 -13.44
N ASN A 136 8.06 -8.70 -12.24
CA ASN A 136 8.57 -9.30 -11.00
C ASN A 136 8.37 -10.82 -11.04
N LYS A 137 9.45 -11.59 -10.84
CA LYS A 137 9.43 -13.07 -10.88
C LYS A 137 8.53 -13.68 -9.81
N GLY A 138 8.42 -13.05 -8.64
CA GLY A 138 7.56 -13.48 -7.54
C GLY A 138 6.07 -13.19 -7.75
N GLY A 139 5.69 -12.51 -8.84
CA GLY A 139 4.32 -12.08 -9.09
C GLY A 139 3.83 -11.08 -8.03
N ALA A 140 2.52 -10.97 -7.90
CA ALA A 140 1.86 -10.16 -6.88
C ALA A 140 2.05 -10.75 -5.49
N PHE A 141 1.98 -12.08 -5.36
CA PHE A 141 2.23 -12.78 -4.10
C PHE A 141 3.60 -12.38 -3.54
N GLY A 142 4.69 -12.68 -4.23
CA GLY A 142 6.03 -12.40 -3.72
C GLY A 142 6.38 -10.92 -3.66
N GLY A 143 5.89 -10.10 -4.60
CA GLY A 143 6.25 -8.68 -4.68
C GLY A 143 5.39 -7.73 -3.84
N ILE A 144 4.19 -8.15 -3.44
CA ILE A 144 3.19 -7.27 -2.81
C ILE A 144 2.64 -7.88 -1.53
N TYR A 145 2.22 -9.15 -1.55
CA TYR A 145 1.44 -9.73 -0.46
C TYR A 145 2.24 -10.56 0.54
N ALA A 146 3.34 -11.23 0.15
CA ALA A 146 4.01 -12.22 0.98
C ALA A 146 4.51 -11.61 2.31
N THR A 147 5.26 -10.51 2.26
CA THR A 147 5.71 -9.81 3.47
C THR A 147 4.53 -9.32 4.31
N GLN A 148 3.49 -8.80 3.66
CA GLN A 148 2.31 -8.29 4.37
C GLN A 148 1.54 -9.42 5.08
N MET A 149 1.38 -10.55 4.42
CA MET A 149 0.77 -11.76 4.99
C MET A 149 1.63 -12.37 6.10
N TYR A 150 2.96 -12.27 6.00
CA TYR A 150 3.88 -12.67 7.06
C TYR A 150 3.72 -11.79 8.31
N GLU A 151 3.68 -10.45 8.14
CA GLU A 151 3.41 -9.50 9.23
C GLU A 151 2.05 -9.74 9.91
N MET A 152 1.07 -10.23 9.16
CA MET A 152 -0.25 -10.62 9.68
C MET A 152 -0.27 -12.01 10.33
N GLY A 153 0.87 -12.71 10.33
CA GLY A 153 1.00 -14.07 10.84
C GLY A 153 0.18 -15.09 10.04
N LEU A 154 -0.13 -14.82 8.78
CA LEU A 154 -0.87 -15.75 7.92
C LEU A 154 0.04 -16.79 7.28
N ILE A 155 1.28 -16.43 6.98
CA ILE A 155 2.24 -17.31 6.31
C ILE A 155 3.58 -17.33 7.02
N THR A 156 4.34 -18.40 6.81
CA THR A 156 5.79 -18.42 7.04
C THR A 156 6.49 -18.24 5.71
N LEU A 157 7.47 -17.34 5.64
CA LEU A 157 8.29 -17.14 4.45
C LEU A 157 9.21 -18.35 4.23
N GLY A 158 9.59 -18.59 2.97
CA GLY A 158 10.51 -19.68 2.64
C GLY A 158 11.90 -19.46 3.26
N ASN A 159 12.60 -20.54 3.56
CA ASN A 159 13.95 -20.58 4.12
C ASN A 159 14.80 -21.65 3.40
N ASP A 160 16.01 -21.92 3.92
CA ASP A 160 16.94 -22.89 3.30
C ASP A 160 16.40 -24.34 3.29
N GLU A 161 15.55 -24.71 4.26
CA GLU A 161 14.95 -26.05 4.34
C GLU A 161 13.73 -26.18 3.42
N ASN A 162 12.88 -25.14 3.40
CA ASN A 162 11.71 -25.05 2.55
C ASN A 162 11.67 -23.67 1.87
N PRO A 163 12.10 -23.57 0.60
CA PRO A 163 12.26 -22.29 -0.08
C PRO A 163 10.95 -21.65 -0.55
N ILE A 164 9.80 -22.29 -0.31
CA ILE A 164 8.48 -21.76 -0.63
C ILE A 164 7.74 -21.35 0.64
N SER A 165 6.91 -20.31 0.54
CA SER A 165 6.05 -19.89 1.65
C SER A 165 4.96 -20.90 1.92
N VAL A 166 4.56 -21.04 3.19
CA VAL A 166 3.50 -21.96 3.63
C VAL A 166 2.52 -21.25 4.53
N CYS A 167 1.27 -21.74 4.58
CA CYS A 167 0.28 -21.25 5.53
C CYS A 167 0.69 -21.57 6.96
N SER A 168 0.47 -20.61 7.85
CA SER A 168 0.41 -20.86 9.29
C SER A 168 -0.93 -21.48 9.68
N ASP A 169 -1.02 -22.05 10.88
CA ASP A 169 -2.28 -22.54 11.45
C ASP A 169 -3.36 -21.45 11.49
N ARG A 170 -2.96 -20.17 11.69
CA ARG A 170 -3.86 -19.01 11.72
C ARG A 170 -4.56 -18.79 10.38
N ALA A 171 -3.94 -19.15 9.26
CA ALA A 171 -4.49 -18.95 7.93
C ALA A 171 -5.40 -20.10 7.45
N LEU A 172 -5.28 -21.30 8.02
CA LEU A 172 -6.02 -22.48 7.56
C LEU A 172 -7.55 -22.30 7.59
N PRO A 173 -8.16 -21.69 8.63
CA PRO A 173 -9.60 -21.43 8.63
C PRO A 173 -10.02 -20.55 7.44
N LEU A 174 -9.24 -19.51 7.12
CA LEU A 174 -9.52 -18.59 6.01
C LEU A 174 -9.39 -19.29 4.66
N ALA A 175 -8.34 -20.11 4.47
CA ALA A 175 -8.16 -20.93 3.27
C ALA A 175 -9.34 -21.89 3.05
N ASN A 176 -9.78 -22.56 4.13
CA ASN A 176 -10.91 -23.47 4.09
C ASN A 176 -12.22 -22.73 3.80
N ALA A 177 -12.44 -21.55 4.38
CA ALA A 177 -13.63 -20.75 4.14
C ALA A 177 -13.71 -20.26 2.69
N PHE A 178 -12.60 -19.79 2.11
CA PHE A 178 -12.53 -19.46 0.69
C PHE A 178 -12.83 -20.68 -0.18
N SER A 179 -12.22 -21.84 0.12
CA SER A 179 -12.48 -23.08 -0.63
C SER A 179 -13.95 -23.52 -0.58
N LYS A 180 -14.60 -23.42 0.59
CA LYS A 180 -16.04 -23.72 0.73
C LYS A 180 -16.89 -22.72 -0.06
N GLN A 181 -16.52 -21.44 -0.03
CA GLN A 181 -17.24 -20.38 -0.71
C GLN A 181 -17.25 -20.54 -2.23
N ILE A 182 -16.12 -20.97 -2.81
CA ILE A 182 -16.01 -21.20 -4.27
C ILE A 182 -16.48 -22.60 -4.68
N GLY A 183 -16.53 -23.57 -3.76
CA GLY A 183 -17.08 -24.90 -3.99
C GLY A 183 -16.44 -25.61 -5.19
N HIS A 184 -17.25 -26.11 -6.11
CA HIS A 184 -16.78 -26.82 -7.31
C HIS A 184 -15.99 -25.94 -8.27
N LEU A 185 -16.08 -24.61 -8.17
CA LEU A 185 -15.29 -23.69 -9.00
C LEU A 185 -13.79 -23.85 -8.74
N ALA A 186 -13.39 -24.29 -7.54
CA ALA A 186 -12.00 -24.61 -7.23
C ALA A 186 -11.41 -25.64 -8.21
N VAL A 187 -12.19 -26.67 -8.55
CA VAL A 187 -11.75 -27.75 -9.45
C VAL A 187 -11.52 -27.19 -10.85
N LEU A 188 -12.51 -26.46 -11.39
CA LEU A 188 -12.39 -25.84 -12.70
C LEU A 188 -11.20 -24.86 -12.76
N PHE A 189 -11.04 -24.03 -11.73
CA PHE A 189 -9.95 -23.07 -11.65
C PHE A 189 -8.59 -23.78 -11.72
N LEU A 190 -8.40 -24.86 -10.94
CA LEU A 190 -7.15 -25.61 -10.90
C LEU A 190 -6.89 -26.40 -12.20
N GLU A 191 -7.93 -26.89 -12.87
CA GLU A 191 -7.82 -27.49 -14.20
C GLU A 191 -7.31 -26.47 -15.24
N CYS A 192 -7.89 -25.25 -15.25
CA CYS A 192 -7.43 -24.16 -16.08
C CYS A 192 -5.98 -23.75 -15.76
N VAL A 193 -5.61 -23.64 -14.47
CA VAL A 193 -4.23 -23.36 -14.02
C VAL A 193 -3.26 -24.42 -14.52
N LYS A 194 -3.61 -25.70 -14.40
CA LYS A 194 -2.77 -26.80 -14.88
C LYS A 194 -2.61 -26.76 -16.40
N GLY A 195 -3.69 -26.47 -17.13
CA GLY A 195 -3.68 -26.34 -18.59
C GLY A 195 -3.01 -25.08 -19.11
N GLY A 196 -2.95 -24.00 -18.31
CA GLY A 196 -2.52 -22.68 -18.77
C GLY A 196 -3.48 -22.02 -19.76
N LYS A 197 -4.73 -22.50 -19.81
CA LYS A 197 -5.76 -22.13 -20.78
C LYS A 197 -7.12 -22.03 -20.10
N VAL A 198 -7.96 -21.11 -20.58
CA VAL A 198 -9.32 -20.91 -20.08
C VAL A 198 -10.24 -20.44 -21.20
N SER A 199 -11.49 -20.92 -21.24
CA SER A 199 -12.48 -20.42 -22.20
C SER A 199 -13.21 -19.17 -21.67
N LEU A 200 -13.84 -18.38 -22.54
CA LEU A 200 -14.68 -17.27 -22.07
C LEU A 200 -15.87 -17.77 -21.23
N ALA A 201 -16.44 -18.93 -21.57
CA ALA A 201 -17.49 -19.57 -20.77
C ALA A 201 -17.00 -19.89 -19.35
N ASP A 202 -15.79 -20.44 -19.22
CA ASP A 202 -15.20 -20.75 -17.91
C ASP A 202 -14.92 -19.47 -17.12
N LEU A 203 -14.44 -18.40 -17.76
CA LEU A 203 -14.25 -17.10 -17.10
C LEU A 203 -15.57 -16.53 -16.56
N ASP A 204 -16.65 -16.65 -17.33
CA ASP A 204 -17.99 -16.23 -16.89
C ASP A 204 -18.47 -17.09 -15.71
N TYR A 205 -18.20 -18.40 -15.73
CA TYR A 205 -18.56 -19.31 -14.65
C TYR A 205 -17.73 -19.10 -13.37
N LEU A 206 -16.47 -18.68 -13.51
CA LEU A 206 -15.55 -18.37 -12.41
C LEU A 206 -15.81 -16.99 -11.78
N ALA A 207 -16.77 -16.20 -12.29
CA ALA A 207 -17.08 -14.87 -11.78
C ALA A 207 -17.25 -14.78 -10.24
N PRO A 208 -17.85 -15.75 -9.52
CA PRO A 208 -17.95 -15.69 -8.06
C PRO A 208 -16.61 -15.65 -7.31
N MET A 209 -15.48 -15.96 -7.96
CA MET A 209 -14.14 -15.87 -7.38
C MET A 209 -13.59 -14.43 -7.36
N LYS A 210 -14.20 -13.51 -8.11
CA LYS A 210 -13.76 -12.13 -8.24
C LYS A 210 -13.50 -11.43 -6.89
N PRO A 211 -12.52 -10.52 -6.79
CA PRO A 211 -12.22 -9.84 -5.54
C PRO A 211 -13.41 -9.11 -4.90
N SER A 212 -14.32 -8.58 -5.72
CA SER A 212 -15.53 -7.87 -5.23
C SER A 212 -16.65 -8.78 -4.73
N GLU A 213 -16.63 -10.08 -5.06
CA GLU A 213 -17.71 -11.04 -4.79
C GLU A 213 -17.63 -11.67 -3.39
N VAL A 214 -17.19 -10.90 -2.38
CA VAL A 214 -17.21 -11.35 -0.98
C VAL A 214 -18.64 -11.29 -0.46
N ILE A 215 -19.21 -12.45 -0.12
CA ILE A 215 -20.58 -12.51 0.42
C ILE A 215 -20.61 -11.98 1.86
N ALA A 216 -21.31 -10.87 2.06
CA ALA A 216 -21.51 -10.30 3.39
C ALA A 216 -22.15 -11.32 4.36
N GLY A 217 -21.56 -11.46 5.54
CA GLY A 217 -22.00 -12.40 6.58
C GLY A 217 -21.56 -13.86 6.39
N SER A 218 -20.84 -14.19 5.32
CA SER A 218 -20.27 -15.53 5.14
C SER A 218 -19.15 -15.83 6.15
N GLU A 219 -18.76 -17.11 6.23
CA GLU A 219 -17.58 -17.55 6.99
C GLU A 219 -16.32 -16.86 6.47
N GLU A 220 -16.15 -16.77 5.14
CA GLU A 220 -15.02 -16.06 4.50
C GLU A 220 -14.99 -14.59 4.91
N HIS A 221 -16.13 -13.89 4.82
CA HIS A 221 -16.23 -12.48 5.20
C HIS A 221 -15.86 -12.26 6.67
N SER A 222 -16.37 -13.09 7.56
CA SER A 222 -16.11 -12.98 9.00
C SER A 222 -14.64 -13.17 9.32
N LEU A 223 -14.01 -14.22 8.77
CA LEU A 223 -12.58 -14.51 8.96
C LEU A 223 -11.67 -13.48 8.30
N LEU A 224 -12.08 -12.91 7.16
CA LEU A 224 -11.42 -11.75 6.57
C LEU A 224 -11.44 -10.59 7.56
N VAL A 225 -12.61 -10.17 8.05
CA VAL A 225 -12.71 -9.06 9.03
C VAL A 225 -11.89 -9.35 10.30
N GLU A 226 -11.90 -10.58 10.83
CA GLU A 226 -11.04 -10.97 11.95
C GLU A 226 -9.55 -10.83 11.61
N THR A 227 -9.17 -11.24 10.40
CA THR A 227 -7.81 -11.09 9.88
C THR A 227 -7.40 -9.63 9.81
N LEU A 228 -8.25 -8.71 9.34
CA LEU A 228 -7.99 -7.26 9.31
C LEU A 228 -7.88 -6.65 10.69
N LEU A 229 -8.81 -7.01 11.58
CA LEU A 229 -8.87 -6.47 12.94
C LEU A 229 -7.93 -7.21 13.90
N GLY A 230 -7.12 -8.15 13.42
CA GLY A 230 -6.24 -8.97 14.24
C GLY A 230 -6.97 -9.68 15.39
N ARG A 231 -8.25 -10.06 15.21
CA ARG A 231 -9.08 -10.70 16.24
C ARG A 231 -8.75 -12.19 16.34
N VAL A 232 -7.61 -12.47 16.95
CA VAL A 232 -7.13 -13.84 17.23
C VAL A 232 -7.00 -14.08 18.73
N SER A 233 -6.91 -15.35 19.11
CA SER A 233 -6.80 -15.81 20.51
C SER A 233 -5.63 -15.16 21.25
N SER A 234 -4.49 -14.98 20.58
CA SER A 234 -3.32 -14.28 21.09
C SER A 234 -2.89 -13.17 20.13
N ALA A 235 -3.50 -12.00 20.25
CA ALA A 235 -3.17 -10.85 19.41
C ALA A 235 -1.75 -10.34 19.70
N SER A 236 -0.96 -10.15 18.65
CA SER A 236 0.35 -9.51 18.70
C SER A 236 0.23 -7.98 18.81
N ALA A 237 1.31 -7.28 19.15
CA ALA A 237 1.32 -5.81 19.12
C ALA A 237 0.95 -5.24 17.72
N PRO A 238 1.49 -5.77 16.60
CA PRO A 238 1.02 -5.45 15.25
C PRO A 238 -0.49 -5.61 15.03
N ASP A 239 -1.09 -6.68 15.56
CA ASP A 239 -2.54 -6.90 15.47
C ASP A 239 -3.33 -5.79 16.16
N LEU A 240 -2.87 -5.34 17.33
CA LEU A 240 -3.52 -4.31 18.12
C LEU A 240 -3.41 -2.92 17.47
N LEU A 241 -2.26 -2.57 16.90
CA LEU A 241 -2.05 -1.29 16.19
C LEU A 241 -2.99 -1.17 14.98
N ARG A 242 -3.03 -2.22 14.16
CA ARG A 242 -3.92 -2.29 13.00
C ARG A 242 -5.39 -2.26 13.40
N ARG A 243 -5.78 -3.00 14.44
CA ARG A 243 -7.16 -2.99 14.98
C ARG A 243 -7.57 -1.59 15.41
N SER A 244 -6.69 -0.90 16.13
CA SER A 244 -6.95 0.44 16.65
C SER A 244 -7.12 1.44 15.53
N THR A 245 -6.25 1.41 14.51
CA THR A 245 -6.39 2.24 13.31
C THR A 245 -7.71 1.98 12.58
N ALA A 246 -8.07 0.71 12.35
CA ALA A 246 -9.33 0.35 11.71
C ALA A 246 -10.55 0.84 12.52
N ARG A 247 -10.49 0.73 13.85
CA ARG A 247 -11.55 1.24 14.73
C ARG A 247 -11.66 2.76 14.66
N MET A 248 -10.55 3.48 14.65
CA MET A 248 -10.55 4.95 14.50
C MET A 248 -11.17 5.38 13.17
N LEU A 249 -10.91 4.66 12.08
CA LEU A 249 -11.56 4.92 10.78
C LEU A 249 -13.08 4.67 10.84
N LEU A 250 -13.50 3.55 11.43
CA LEU A 250 -14.92 3.22 11.57
C LEU A 250 -15.66 4.22 12.47
N GLN A 251 -15.02 4.68 13.54
CA GLN A 251 -15.56 5.75 14.39
C GLN A 251 -15.74 7.05 13.60
N LEU A 252 -14.74 7.43 12.80
CA LEU A 252 -14.84 8.62 11.96
C LEU A 252 -15.96 8.49 10.92
N ILE A 253 -16.06 7.35 10.23
CA ILE A 253 -17.16 7.05 9.28
C ILE A 253 -18.52 7.15 9.96
N ALA A 254 -18.66 6.65 11.20
CA ALA A 254 -19.90 6.72 11.95
C ALA A 254 -20.28 8.17 12.32
N VAL A 255 -19.29 9.03 12.58
CA VAL A 255 -19.51 10.45 12.90
C VAL A 255 -19.83 11.27 11.64
N THR A 256 -19.11 11.04 10.54
CA THR A 256 -19.30 11.79 9.29
C THR A 256 -20.46 11.27 8.44
N ASN A 257 -20.90 10.04 8.68
CA ASN A 257 -21.81 9.28 7.82
C ASN A 257 -21.34 9.23 6.35
N ASP A 258 -20.01 9.19 6.16
CA ASP A 258 -19.35 9.16 4.85
C ASP A 258 -17.99 8.48 4.95
N VAL A 259 -17.46 7.96 3.84
CA VAL A 259 -16.12 7.39 3.76
C VAL A 259 -15.11 8.52 3.57
N PRO A 260 -14.32 8.89 4.60
CA PRO A 260 -13.42 10.03 4.52
C PRO A 260 -12.25 9.73 3.57
N ASN A 261 -11.80 10.74 2.85
CA ASN A 261 -10.54 10.66 2.10
C ASN A 261 -9.34 10.69 3.08
N ALA A 262 -8.16 10.29 2.59
CA ALA A 262 -6.96 10.18 3.42
C ALA A 262 -6.54 11.52 4.07
N GLU A 263 -6.76 12.64 3.39
CA GLU A 263 -6.41 13.97 3.91
C GLU A 263 -7.32 14.39 5.06
N ALA A 264 -8.63 14.16 4.95
CA ALA A 264 -9.57 14.40 6.04
C ALA A 264 -9.19 13.56 7.26
N VAL A 265 -8.87 12.29 7.07
CA VAL A 265 -8.41 11.40 8.15
C VAL A 265 -7.17 11.96 8.86
N LYS A 266 -6.16 12.37 8.09
CA LYS A 266 -4.91 12.94 8.62
C LYS A 266 -5.20 14.16 9.52
N TRP A 267 -6.02 15.10 9.06
CA TRP A 267 -6.33 16.30 9.84
C TRP A 267 -7.20 16.01 11.07
N GLU A 268 -8.17 15.10 10.97
CA GLU A 268 -8.99 14.66 12.10
C GLU A 268 -8.13 14.04 13.21
N TRP A 269 -7.19 13.15 12.86
CA TRP A 269 -6.32 12.51 13.85
C TRP A 269 -5.17 13.40 14.34
N PHE A 270 -4.77 14.41 13.57
CA PHE A 270 -3.75 15.40 13.97
C PHE A 270 -4.29 16.47 14.93
N GLY A 271 -5.61 16.54 15.15
CA GLY A 271 -6.24 17.53 16.03
C GLY A 271 -6.61 18.85 15.35
N ALA A 272 -6.63 18.89 14.02
CA ALA A 272 -7.14 20.01 13.21
C ALA A 272 -8.40 19.63 12.42
N GLY A 273 -9.09 18.60 12.90
CA GLY A 273 -10.33 18.07 12.34
C GLY A 273 -11.54 18.98 12.55
N LYS A 274 -12.66 18.60 11.93
CA LYS A 274 -13.95 19.27 12.17
C LYS A 274 -14.71 18.66 13.34
N HIS A 275 -14.33 17.44 13.76
CA HIS A 275 -15.07 16.68 14.74
C HIS A 275 -14.24 16.51 16.02
N GLU A 276 -14.91 16.57 17.17
CA GLU A 276 -14.26 16.16 18.41
C GLU A 276 -13.97 14.67 18.33
N ALA A 277 -12.69 14.34 18.44
CA ALA A 277 -12.26 12.98 18.30
C ALA A 277 -12.74 12.16 19.51
N PRO A 278 -13.41 11.00 19.31
CA PRO A 278 -13.94 10.20 20.40
C PRO A 278 -12.83 9.89 21.41
N HIS A 279 -13.09 10.10 22.69
CA HIS A 279 -12.15 9.73 23.74
C HIS A 279 -12.21 8.22 23.94
N ASP A 280 -11.19 7.53 23.47
CA ASP A 280 -11.06 6.08 23.57
C ASP A 280 -9.62 5.75 23.99
N PRO A 281 -9.39 5.51 25.30
CA PRO A 281 -8.06 5.29 25.86
C PRO A 281 -7.27 4.20 25.15
N GLU A 282 -7.95 3.19 24.61
CA GLU A 282 -7.34 2.08 23.89
C GLU A 282 -6.80 2.48 22.50
N THR A 283 -7.18 3.66 21.98
CA THR A 283 -6.66 4.19 20.70
C THR A 283 -5.83 5.46 20.83
N ASN A 284 -5.72 6.05 22.03
CA ASN A 284 -5.02 7.34 22.19
C ASN A 284 -3.55 7.24 21.73
N ASP A 285 -2.81 6.22 22.15
CA ASP A 285 -1.42 6.02 21.75
C ASP A 285 -1.27 5.88 20.22
N VAL A 286 -2.23 5.20 19.58
CA VAL A 286 -2.25 5.00 18.12
C VAL A 286 -2.58 6.30 17.38
N ARG A 287 -3.47 7.13 17.94
CA ARG A 287 -3.75 8.47 17.43
C ARG A 287 -2.53 9.36 17.53
N ASP A 288 -1.81 9.34 18.65
CA ASP A 288 -0.59 10.12 18.82
C ASP A 288 0.49 9.70 17.81
N MET A 289 0.61 8.41 17.50
CA MET A 289 1.50 7.92 16.45
C MET A 289 1.07 8.38 15.04
N TRP A 290 -0.23 8.40 14.73
CA TRP A 290 -0.73 8.98 13.48
C TRP A 290 -0.49 10.49 13.40
N ALA A 291 -0.65 11.20 14.52
CA ALA A 291 -0.35 12.62 14.62
C ALA A 291 1.16 12.88 14.45
N LEU A 292 2.02 12.02 15.00
CA LEU A 292 3.46 12.07 14.79
C LEU A 292 3.83 11.83 13.32
N TYR A 293 3.21 10.83 12.67
CA TYR A 293 3.38 10.60 11.23
C TYR A 293 3.04 11.85 10.42
N GLN A 294 1.90 12.50 10.71
CA GLN A 294 1.49 13.73 10.05
C GLN A 294 2.45 14.89 10.34
N ALA A 295 2.90 15.07 11.58
CA ALA A 295 3.87 16.09 11.95
C ALA A 295 5.18 15.94 11.17
N CYS A 296 5.69 14.70 11.06
CA CYS A 296 6.91 14.43 10.30
C CYS A 296 6.71 14.64 8.79
N ASP A 297 5.55 14.27 8.23
CA ASP A 297 5.22 14.52 6.81
C ASP A 297 5.11 16.02 6.50
N LEU A 298 4.50 16.80 7.39
CA LEU A 298 4.43 18.26 7.31
C LEU A 298 5.82 18.89 7.40
N MET A 299 6.67 18.38 8.30
CA MET A 299 8.06 18.85 8.41
C MET A 299 8.84 18.56 7.13
N ARG A 300 8.73 17.35 6.58
CA ARG A 300 9.34 17.00 5.29
C ARG A 300 8.88 17.96 4.20
N LEU A 301 7.58 18.20 4.09
CA LEU A 301 7.00 19.13 3.12
C LEU A 301 7.59 20.54 3.28
N ALA A 302 7.73 21.05 4.51
CA ALA A 302 8.31 22.36 4.77
C ALA A 302 9.77 22.46 4.29
N TYR A 303 10.61 21.47 4.62
CA TYR A 303 12.01 21.45 4.18
C TYR A 303 12.15 21.25 2.67
N GLU A 304 11.32 20.41 2.05
CA GLU A 304 11.30 20.23 0.60
C GLU A 304 10.93 21.53 -0.12
N ASN A 305 9.95 22.29 0.39
CA ASN A 305 9.62 23.61 -0.16
C ASN A 305 10.78 24.61 -0.04
N ILE A 306 11.49 24.63 1.10
CA ILE A 306 12.67 25.49 1.26
C ILE A 306 13.75 25.10 0.26
N LEU A 307 13.98 23.81 0.05
CA LEU A 307 14.93 23.31 -0.94
C LEU A 307 14.50 23.70 -2.36
N ASP A 308 13.23 23.51 -2.70
CA ASP A 308 12.66 23.86 -4.02
C ASP A 308 12.87 25.35 -4.32
N LEU A 309 12.46 26.23 -3.40
CA LEU A 309 12.68 27.67 -3.51
C LEU A 309 14.17 28.02 -3.61
N SER A 310 15.02 27.32 -2.85
CA SER A 310 16.47 27.51 -2.93
C SER A 310 17.02 27.20 -4.32
N LEU A 311 16.51 26.14 -4.95
CA LEU A 311 16.91 25.72 -6.29
C LEU A 311 16.41 26.70 -7.35
N ASP A 312 15.20 27.26 -7.19
CA ASP A 312 14.69 28.30 -8.09
C ASP A 312 15.54 29.57 -8.05
N VAL A 313 15.89 30.05 -6.85
CA VAL A 313 16.78 31.21 -6.69
C VAL A 313 18.16 30.92 -7.30
N LEU A 314 18.72 29.73 -7.07
CA LEU A 314 19.98 29.31 -7.68
C LEU A 314 19.89 29.22 -9.21
N GLN A 315 18.77 28.78 -9.76
CA GLN A 315 18.56 28.66 -11.20
C GLN A 315 18.44 30.03 -11.87
N ALA A 316 17.87 31.02 -11.18
CA ALA A 316 17.79 32.41 -11.62
C ALA A 316 19.12 33.18 -11.48
N ALA A 317 20.03 32.73 -10.61
CA ALA A 317 21.32 33.38 -10.39
C ALA A 317 22.24 33.32 -11.63
N GLU A 318 23.10 34.33 -11.79
CA GLU A 318 24.09 34.36 -12.87
C GLU A 318 24.98 33.12 -12.83
N MET A 319 25.17 32.47 -13.97
CA MET A 319 25.90 31.21 -14.11
C MET A 319 25.38 30.06 -13.22
N ARG A 320 24.17 30.17 -12.67
CA ARG A 320 23.58 29.25 -11.68
C ARG A 320 24.45 29.05 -10.45
N ARG A 321 25.07 30.13 -9.99
CA ARG A 321 26.02 30.09 -8.88
C ARG A 321 25.74 31.21 -7.90
N MET A 322 25.71 30.83 -6.63
CA MET A 322 25.55 31.77 -5.53
C MET A 322 26.26 31.21 -4.28
N THR A 323 26.72 32.09 -3.40
CA THR A 323 27.22 31.63 -2.09
C THR A 323 26.06 31.23 -1.20
N LEU A 324 26.28 30.30 -0.25
CA LEU A 324 25.25 29.92 0.70
C LEU A 324 24.71 31.14 1.49
N GLY A 325 25.57 32.07 1.86
CA GLY A 325 25.16 33.29 2.55
C GLY A 325 24.23 34.17 1.72
N ALA A 326 24.53 34.37 0.43
CA ALA A 326 23.66 35.13 -0.46
C ALA A 326 22.33 34.40 -0.71
N LEU A 327 22.35 33.08 -0.88
CA LEU A 327 21.13 32.27 -0.98
C LEU A 327 20.23 32.43 0.24
N LEU A 328 20.80 32.30 1.44
CA LEU A 328 20.07 32.47 2.69
C LEU A 328 19.49 33.87 2.82
N SER A 329 20.23 34.91 2.42
CA SER A 329 19.72 36.29 2.41
C SER A 329 18.51 36.45 1.49
N GLU A 330 18.56 35.90 0.27
CA GLU A 330 17.41 35.96 -0.66
C GLU A 330 16.19 35.23 -0.09
N LEU A 331 16.37 34.03 0.48
CA LEU A 331 15.27 33.27 1.09
C LEU A 331 14.65 34.01 2.29
N VAL A 332 15.47 34.63 3.14
CA VAL A 332 14.98 35.42 4.28
C VAL A 332 14.23 36.66 3.81
N ASN A 333 14.71 37.33 2.75
CA ASN A 333 14.01 38.46 2.14
C ASN A 333 12.65 38.06 1.57
N LEU A 334 12.56 36.89 0.90
CA LEU A 334 11.31 36.37 0.37
C LEU A 334 10.30 36.00 1.46
N ALA A 335 10.78 35.57 2.63
CA ALA A 335 9.94 35.26 3.78
C ALA A 335 9.41 36.52 4.50
N ASP A 336 9.83 37.72 4.10
CA ASP A 336 9.50 39.01 4.75
C ASP A 336 9.74 38.97 6.28
N ALA A 337 10.81 38.29 6.69
CA ALA A 337 11.14 38.14 8.11
C ALA A 337 11.62 39.47 8.69
N PRO A 338 11.11 39.93 9.86
CA PRO A 338 11.52 41.19 10.45
C PRO A 338 13.02 41.23 10.79
N ASP A 339 13.61 42.41 10.71
CA ASP A 339 14.98 42.61 11.18
C ASP A 339 15.09 42.42 12.69
N GLY A 340 16.19 41.80 13.13
CA GLY A 340 16.54 41.69 14.54
C GLY A 340 15.78 40.63 15.35
N VAL A 341 14.96 39.80 14.70
CA VAL A 341 14.36 38.60 15.33
C VAL A 341 15.14 37.35 14.95
N THR A 342 15.17 36.38 15.86
CA THR A 342 15.67 35.03 15.56
C THR A 342 14.65 34.26 14.73
N TRP A 343 15.11 33.25 13.98
CA TRP A 343 14.21 32.33 13.26
C TRP A 343 13.19 31.68 14.21
N ALA A 344 13.58 31.37 15.44
CA ALA A 344 12.67 30.81 16.45
C ALA A 344 11.56 31.80 16.83
N GLU A 345 11.88 33.08 17.02
CA GLU A 345 10.88 34.12 17.32
C GLU A 345 9.97 34.38 16.13
N PHE A 346 10.53 34.47 14.91
CA PHE A 346 9.75 34.64 13.68
C PHE A 346 8.78 33.47 13.47
N SER A 347 9.28 32.23 13.49
CA SER A 347 8.45 31.03 13.30
C SER A 347 7.41 30.84 14.41
N THR A 348 7.71 31.22 15.65
CA THR A 348 6.71 31.23 16.73
C THR A 348 5.66 32.31 16.49
N GLY A 349 6.04 33.46 15.95
CA GLY A 349 5.12 34.54 15.58
C GLY A 349 4.21 34.22 14.40
N LEU A 350 4.61 33.30 13.51
CA LEU A 350 3.78 32.77 12.42
C LEU A 350 2.66 31.84 12.93
N ALA A 351 2.85 31.20 14.08
CA ALA A 351 1.78 30.45 14.72
C ALA A 351 0.77 31.46 15.31
N GLU A 352 -0.31 31.72 14.58
CA GLU A 352 -1.45 32.50 15.07
C GLU A 352 -1.93 31.97 16.44
N THR A 353 -2.80 32.72 17.15
CA THR A 353 -3.40 32.34 18.45
C THR A 353 -4.16 31.00 18.47
N ALA A 354 -4.17 30.26 17.37
CA ALA A 354 -4.74 28.94 17.23
C ALA A 354 -3.84 27.83 17.81
N ALA A 355 -4.42 26.66 18.04
CA ALA A 355 -3.65 25.48 18.44
C ALA A 355 -2.67 25.05 17.33
N PRO A 356 -1.49 24.47 17.65
CA PRO A 356 -0.47 24.14 16.66
C PRO A 356 -0.96 23.36 15.44
N ALA A 357 -1.88 22.41 15.64
CA ALA A 357 -2.44 21.61 14.55
C ALA A 357 -3.28 22.46 13.57
N ALA A 358 -4.05 23.43 14.08
CA ALA A 358 -4.84 24.34 13.27
C ALA A 358 -3.95 25.31 12.48
N SER A 359 -2.91 25.85 13.11
CA SER A 359 -1.92 26.71 12.42
C SER A 359 -1.20 25.96 11.30
N ALA A 360 -0.85 24.69 11.52
CA ALA A 360 -0.24 23.84 10.50
C ALA A 360 -1.18 23.59 9.31
N ARG A 361 -2.48 23.40 9.56
CA ARG A 361 -3.48 23.25 8.50
C ARG A 361 -3.62 24.51 7.65
N LEU A 362 -3.74 25.67 8.29
CA LEU A 362 -3.80 26.97 7.60
C LEU A 362 -2.57 27.21 6.72
N ALA A 363 -1.37 26.87 7.21
CA ALA A 363 -0.14 26.99 6.44
C ALA A 363 -0.13 26.09 5.19
N VAL A 364 -0.63 24.85 5.29
CA VAL A 364 -0.76 23.96 4.12
C VAL A 364 -1.78 24.49 3.13
N ASP A 365 -2.94 24.95 3.60
CA ASP A 365 -3.98 25.52 2.74
C ASP A 365 -3.45 26.74 1.97
N ALA A 366 -2.74 27.65 2.64
CA ALA A 366 -2.10 28.80 2.02
C ALA A 366 -1.02 28.41 0.99
N MET A 367 -0.21 27.38 1.28
CA MET A 367 0.79 26.86 0.35
C MET A 367 0.15 26.27 -0.91
N VAL A 368 -0.95 25.50 -0.76
CA VAL A 368 -1.67 24.93 -1.90
C VAL A 368 -2.31 26.03 -2.75
N GLU A 369 -2.88 27.05 -2.12
CA GLU A 369 -3.44 28.22 -2.81
C GLU A 369 -2.36 28.95 -3.63
N ALA A 370 -1.21 29.30 -3.01
CA ALA A 370 -0.09 29.96 -3.69
C ALA A 370 0.38 29.17 -4.94
N ARG A 371 0.61 27.86 -4.78
CA ARG A 371 1.00 26.97 -5.90
C ARG A 371 -0.05 26.93 -7.02
N SER A 372 -1.34 27.04 -6.69
CA SER A 372 -2.41 27.06 -7.69
C SER A 372 -2.49 28.39 -8.46
N CYS A 373 -2.07 29.48 -7.82
CA CYS A 373 -1.99 30.82 -8.42
C CYS A 373 -0.72 31.02 -9.25
N GLY A 374 0.28 30.14 -9.13
CA GLY A 374 1.56 30.24 -9.84
C GLY A 374 2.54 31.21 -9.21
N ASP A 375 2.32 31.54 -7.94
CA ASP A 375 3.20 32.35 -7.09
C ASP A 375 4.21 31.49 -6.33
#